data_AF-A0A838V7T0-F1
#
_entry.id   AF-A0A838V7T0-F1
#
_cell.length_a   1.000
_cell.length_b   1.000
_cell.length_c   1.000
_cell.angle_alpha   90.00
_cell.angle_beta   90.00
_cell.angle_gamma   90.00
#
_symmetry.space_group_name_H-M   'P 1'
#
loop_
_entity.id
_entity.type
_entity.pdbx_description
1 polymer ?
#
loop_
_entity_poly.entity_id
_entity_poly.type
_entity_poly.pdbx_seq_one_letter_code
_entity_poly.pdbx_strand_id
1 'polypeptide(L)'
;MTAARAPSTPPDQGGFALIEVLVSALIAVVITAAVVSLLSATGKAGAAERQKSQAYSVAQEDQARLRATRITDLDVAMTPRNVTLNGTRYEITSTATFVSDKTGTTSCGSESSSDYVKLGSEVTWPSMGSADPIRIESIVSPVTGSLDPSHGNLKVTVTNASNVAISGVGLNGTGPGAFSGSTDSSGCALFGGQPSGKYTVTPSLSSEYVDFNGEPPSAETVSITSGTTAPLVLQYDKAGTVQIGFTVRNSAGTIENSYDDAVTALATGLENGAKVFGTPGGTLVRPINATPLYPFTYSYNFYGGSCTANKPEAGSANVAAPSGGTAVASVQLPALYLTVKNSSGTAAEKLALSGARVTVTDVNCSVSGTPVKRSYTTNSAGSLPNPGLSWGTYNICTSASISGTVRRVNSTNVVVHALTGTALTMTLSTTSEPGACP
;
A
#
# COMPACT_ATOMS: atom_id res chain seq x y z
N MET A 1 89.71 5.10 84.54
CA MET A 1 88.93 4.98 85.79
C MET A 1 87.83 3.96 85.57
N THR A 2 87.87 2.93 86.40
CA THR A 2 86.92 1.82 86.55
C THR A 2 85.55 2.30 87.00
N ALA A 3 84.47 1.70 86.45
CA ALA A 3 83.24 1.43 87.20
C ALA A 3 82.34 0.45 86.42
N ALA A 4 82.32 -0.80 86.87
CA ALA A 4 81.24 -1.74 86.59
C ALA A 4 80.11 -1.50 87.62
N ARG A 5 78.84 -1.58 87.20
CA ARG A 5 77.69 -1.71 88.11
C ARG A 5 76.71 -2.76 87.58
N ALA A 6 76.18 -3.51 88.55
CA ALA A 6 75.50 -4.80 88.53
C ALA A 6 74.10 -4.82 87.83
N PRO A 7 73.54 -6.02 87.57
CA PRO A 7 72.37 -6.25 86.73
C PRO A 7 71.04 -6.17 87.49
N SER A 8 69.96 -5.87 86.76
CA SER A 8 68.57 -6.00 87.21
C SER A 8 67.80 -6.95 86.28
N THR A 9 67.20 -8.00 86.83
CA THR A 9 66.15 -8.84 86.23
C THR A 9 64.97 -8.87 87.21
N PRO A 10 63.72 -9.17 86.80
CA PRO A 10 63.03 -8.99 85.51
C PRO A 10 61.64 -8.29 85.71
N PRO A 11 60.78 -8.19 84.68
CA PRO A 11 59.57 -9.01 84.80
C PRO A 11 59.22 -9.80 83.54
N ASP A 12 58.74 -11.02 83.84
CA ASP A 12 58.00 -12.00 83.08
C ASP A 12 57.61 -11.67 81.62
N GLN A 13 58.31 -12.30 80.67
CA GLN A 13 58.06 -12.27 79.22
C GLN A 13 57.34 -13.55 78.71
N GLY A 14 56.62 -14.28 79.57
CA GLY A 14 55.99 -15.55 79.20
C GLY A 14 54.69 -15.44 78.37
N GLY A 15 53.98 -14.30 78.44
CA GLY A 15 52.67 -14.13 77.78
C GLY A 15 52.70 -13.41 76.42
N PHE A 16 53.67 -12.53 76.19
CA PHE A 16 53.75 -11.74 74.94
C PHE A 16 54.33 -12.54 73.76
N ALA A 17 55.29 -13.44 74.00
CA ALA A 17 55.88 -14.26 72.94
C ALA A 17 54.88 -15.26 72.32
N LEU A 18 53.98 -15.84 73.12
CA LEU A 18 52.94 -16.76 72.61
C LEU A 18 51.88 -16.03 71.77
N ILE A 19 51.46 -14.83 72.18
CA ILE A 19 50.52 -13.99 71.41
C ILE A 19 51.18 -13.47 70.13
N GLU A 20 52.45 -13.04 70.18
CA GLU A 20 53.19 -12.54 69.02
C GLU A 20 53.41 -13.63 67.96
N VAL A 21 53.74 -14.85 68.38
CA VAL A 21 53.88 -16.00 67.45
C VAL A 21 52.53 -16.42 66.87
N LEU A 22 51.44 -16.40 67.65
CA LEU A 22 50.08 -16.68 67.15
C LEU A 22 49.60 -15.60 66.16
N VAL A 23 49.83 -14.32 66.46
CA VAL A 23 49.45 -13.20 65.59
C VAL A 23 50.31 -13.19 64.33
N SER A 24 51.61 -13.45 64.43
CA SER A 24 52.49 -13.56 63.27
C SER A 24 52.13 -14.75 62.37
N ALA A 25 51.77 -15.89 62.96
CA ALA A 25 51.29 -17.06 62.21
C ALA A 25 49.93 -16.78 61.53
N LEU A 26 49.00 -16.10 62.22
CA LEU A 26 47.71 -15.72 61.65
C LEU A 26 47.88 -14.73 60.47
N ILE A 27 48.73 -13.71 60.64
CA ILE A 27 49.03 -12.73 59.59
C ILE A 27 49.70 -13.43 58.39
N ALA A 28 50.64 -14.35 58.64
CA ALA A 28 51.27 -15.12 57.57
C ALA A 28 50.26 -15.95 56.77
N VAL A 29 49.29 -16.61 57.44
CA VAL A 29 48.23 -17.37 56.76
C VAL A 29 47.33 -16.46 55.91
N VAL A 30 46.92 -15.30 56.43
CA VAL A 30 46.08 -14.34 55.68
C VAL A 30 46.81 -13.77 54.47
N ILE A 31 48.08 -13.39 54.63
CA ILE A 31 48.90 -12.88 53.52
C ILE A 31 49.11 -13.97 52.47
N THR A 32 49.42 -15.21 52.87
CA THR A 32 49.62 -16.32 51.94
C THR A 32 48.34 -16.64 51.17
N ALA A 33 47.18 -16.64 51.84
CA ALA A 33 45.88 -16.82 51.19
C ALA A 33 45.58 -15.70 50.18
N ALA A 34 45.84 -14.43 50.54
CA ALA A 34 45.67 -13.29 49.66
C ALA A 34 46.56 -13.38 48.40
N VAL A 35 47.82 -13.79 48.56
CA VAL A 35 48.75 -13.98 47.44
C VAL A 35 48.30 -15.13 46.53
N VAL A 36 47.85 -16.26 47.09
CA VAL A 36 47.33 -17.38 46.29
C VAL A 36 46.06 -16.99 45.53
N SER A 37 45.16 -16.22 46.14
CA SER A 37 43.98 -15.68 45.47
C SER A 37 44.36 -14.72 44.33
N LEU A 38 45.34 -13.85 44.54
CA LEU A 38 45.84 -12.94 43.51
C LEU A 38 46.51 -13.68 42.33
N LEU A 39 47.32 -14.70 42.62
CA LEU A 39 47.93 -15.56 41.60
C LEU A 39 46.88 -16.36 40.82
N SER A 40 45.83 -16.84 41.50
CA SER A 40 44.73 -17.53 40.86
C SER A 40 43.90 -16.60 39.96
N ALA A 41 43.67 -15.36 40.40
CA ALA A 41 42.95 -14.35 39.62
C ALA A 41 43.74 -13.93 38.36
N THR A 42 45.05 -13.70 38.50
CA THR A 42 45.93 -13.37 37.36
C THR A 42 46.06 -14.54 36.37
N GLY A 43 46.11 -15.78 36.86
CA GLY A 43 46.08 -16.98 36.02
C GLY A 43 44.79 -17.11 35.22
N LYS A 44 43.62 -16.89 35.85
CA LYS A 44 42.31 -16.88 35.16
C LYS A 44 42.21 -15.78 34.13
N ALA A 45 42.68 -14.57 34.44
CA ALA A 45 42.72 -13.45 33.50
C ALA A 45 43.60 -13.79 32.28
N GLY A 46 44.78 -14.37 32.49
CA GLY A 46 45.65 -14.80 31.40
C GLY A 46 45.05 -15.92 30.53
N ALA A 47 44.32 -16.86 31.14
CA ALA A 47 43.60 -17.89 30.40
C ALA A 47 42.45 -17.30 29.55
N ALA A 48 41.70 -16.33 30.10
CA ALA A 48 40.63 -15.65 29.40
C ALA A 48 41.16 -14.88 28.17
N GLU A 49 42.28 -14.15 28.31
CA GLU A 49 42.90 -13.45 27.18
C GLU A 49 43.41 -14.41 26.10
N ARG A 50 43.95 -15.58 26.49
CA ARG A 50 44.35 -16.62 25.53
C ARG A 50 43.15 -17.19 24.77
N GLN A 51 42.04 -17.47 25.46
CA GLN A 51 40.81 -17.95 24.82
C GLN A 51 40.22 -16.89 23.88
N LYS A 52 40.24 -15.63 24.28
CA LYS A 52 39.80 -14.51 23.44
C LYS A 52 40.66 -14.38 22.18
N SER A 53 41.98 -14.46 22.31
CA SER A 53 42.89 -14.45 21.16
C SER A 53 42.66 -15.64 20.23
N GLN A 54 42.37 -16.83 20.77
CA GLN A 54 42.03 -18.01 19.99
C GLN A 54 40.68 -17.85 19.26
N ALA A 55 39.66 -17.30 19.93
CA ALA A 55 38.36 -16.99 19.32
C ALA A 55 38.51 -16.02 18.14
N TYR A 56 39.38 -15.01 18.24
CA TYR A 56 39.70 -14.13 17.11
C TYR A 56 40.30 -14.88 15.91
N SER A 57 41.24 -15.80 16.15
CA SER A 57 41.81 -16.61 15.06
C SER A 57 40.75 -17.48 14.39
N VAL A 58 39.85 -18.07 15.17
CA VAL A 58 38.73 -18.87 14.66
C VAL A 58 37.75 -18.02 13.85
N ALA A 59 37.41 -16.81 14.33
CA ALA A 59 36.54 -15.88 13.61
C ALA A 59 37.18 -15.41 12.30
N GLN A 60 38.50 -15.18 12.27
CA GLN A 60 39.23 -14.82 11.05
C GLN A 60 39.29 -15.97 10.04
N GLU A 61 39.47 -17.20 10.50
CA GLU A 61 39.42 -18.39 9.65
C GLU A 61 38.03 -18.57 9.02
N ASP A 62 36.96 -18.36 9.81
CA ASP A 62 35.60 -18.41 9.28
C ASP A 62 35.34 -17.30 8.27
N GLN A 63 35.82 -16.08 8.51
CA GLN A 63 35.73 -14.99 7.53
C GLN A 63 36.48 -15.30 6.23
N ALA A 64 37.67 -15.89 6.30
CA ALA A 64 38.41 -16.32 5.11
C ALA A 64 37.64 -17.40 4.32
N ARG A 65 37.00 -18.34 5.02
CA ARG A 65 36.14 -19.37 4.42
C ARG A 65 34.92 -18.76 3.74
N LEU A 66 34.19 -17.86 4.41
CA LEU A 66 33.00 -17.21 3.85
C LEU A 66 33.36 -16.39 2.60
N ARG A 67 34.51 -15.69 2.62
CA ARG A 67 35.03 -14.95 1.45
C ARG A 67 35.42 -15.85 0.27
N ALA A 68 35.79 -17.10 0.53
CA ALA A 68 36.15 -18.08 -0.51
C ALA A 68 34.93 -18.90 -1.00
N THR A 69 33.77 -18.76 -0.36
CA THR A 69 32.55 -19.46 -0.73
C THR A 69 31.82 -18.67 -1.81
N ARG A 70 31.26 -19.36 -2.81
CA ARG A 70 30.42 -18.72 -3.83
C ARG A 70 29.16 -18.18 -3.19
N ILE A 71 28.64 -17.07 -3.72
CA ILE A 71 27.44 -16.43 -3.18
C ILE A 71 26.25 -17.41 -3.15
N THR A 72 26.11 -18.28 -4.16
CA THR A 72 25.06 -19.30 -4.24
C THR A 72 25.11 -20.37 -3.17
N ASP A 73 26.28 -20.58 -2.54
CA ASP A 73 26.53 -21.66 -1.58
C ASP A 73 26.66 -21.11 -0.15
N LEU A 74 26.42 -19.80 0.04
CA LEU A 74 26.55 -19.14 1.34
C LEU A 74 25.52 -19.66 2.35
N ASP A 75 24.32 -20.05 1.93
CA ASP A 75 23.29 -20.62 2.81
C ASP A 75 23.78 -21.90 3.51
N VAL A 76 24.38 -22.82 2.75
CA VAL A 76 25.00 -24.04 3.26
C VAL A 76 26.20 -23.68 4.12
N ALA A 77 27.04 -22.75 3.66
CA ALA A 77 28.24 -22.34 4.38
C ALA A 77 27.94 -21.63 5.71
N MET A 78 26.76 -21.02 5.88
CA MET A 78 26.38 -20.33 7.12
C MET A 78 25.82 -21.24 8.23
N THR A 79 25.67 -22.54 7.96
CA THR A 79 25.19 -23.50 8.96
C THR A 79 26.09 -23.44 10.23
N PRO A 80 25.51 -23.28 11.44
CA PRO A 80 26.28 -23.20 12.68
C PRO A 80 27.21 -24.39 12.86
N ARG A 81 28.44 -24.13 13.28
CA ARG A 81 29.48 -25.17 13.38
C ARG A 81 30.35 -24.98 14.62
N ASN A 82 31.06 -26.06 14.97
CA ASN A 82 31.96 -26.08 16.11
C ASN A 82 33.40 -26.32 15.68
N VAL A 83 34.35 -25.58 16.27
CA VAL A 83 35.79 -25.74 16.06
C VAL A 83 36.48 -25.91 17.41
N THR A 84 37.32 -26.92 17.55
CA THR A 84 38.10 -27.14 18.76
C THR A 84 39.53 -26.67 18.55
N LEU A 85 39.98 -25.71 19.36
CA LEU A 85 41.35 -25.20 19.33
C LEU A 85 41.94 -25.29 20.74
N ASN A 86 43.09 -25.97 20.88
CA ASN A 86 43.78 -26.21 22.15
C ASN A 86 42.85 -26.74 23.27
N GLY A 87 41.94 -27.65 22.93
CA GLY A 87 41.01 -28.27 23.87
C GLY A 87 39.78 -27.43 24.25
N THR A 88 39.67 -26.19 23.76
CA THR A 88 38.47 -25.35 23.93
C THR A 88 37.58 -25.47 22.69
N ARG A 89 36.30 -25.75 22.89
CA ARG A 89 35.30 -25.77 21.81
C ARG A 89 34.72 -24.38 21.60
N TYR A 90 34.79 -23.88 20.38
CA TYR A 90 34.22 -22.63 19.93
C TYR A 90 33.01 -22.92 19.04
N GLU A 91 31.90 -22.24 19.29
CA GLU A 91 30.70 -22.27 18.45
C GLU A 91 30.71 -21.04 17.54
N ILE A 92 30.45 -21.27 16.25
CA ILE A 92 30.54 -20.25 15.20
C ILE A 92 29.16 -20.09 14.57
N THR A 93 28.66 -18.86 14.56
CA THR A 93 27.47 -18.45 13.82
C THR A 93 27.88 -17.49 12.72
N SER A 94 27.58 -17.85 11.47
CA SER A 94 27.92 -17.04 10.30
C SER A 94 26.64 -16.39 9.72
N THR A 95 26.78 -15.21 9.12
CA THR A 95 25.68 -14.47 8.47
C THR A 95 26.14 -13.86 7.15
N ALA A 96 25.22 -13.67 6.20
CA ALA A 96 25.46 -13.04 4.90
C ALA A 96 24.22 -12.22 4.50
N THR A 97 24.42 -10.95 4.15
CA THR A 97 23.33 -10.03 3.75
C THR A 97 23.79 -9.16 2.59
N PHE A 98 22.94 -8.93 1.58
CA PHE A 98 23.29 -8.06 0.46
C PHE A 98 23.19 -6.58 0.87
N VAL A 99 24.20 -5.77 0.52
CA VAL A 99 24.33 -4.34 0.86
C VAL A 99 24.80 -3.53 -0.35
N SER A 100 24.53 -2.21 -0.36
CA SER A 100 25.04 -1.25 -1.36
C SER A 100 26.05 -0.29 -0.71
N ASP A 101 27.06 0.11 -1.49
CA ASP A 101 28.27 0.80 -1.02
C ASP A 101 28.05 2.21 -0.48
N LYS A 102 26.89 2.84 -0.75
CA LYS A 102 26.68 4.24 -0.39
C LYS A 102 26.22 4.48 1.05
N THR A 103 25.64 3.48 1.71
CA THR A 103 24.99 3.66 3.03
C THR A 103 25.27 2.57 4.06
N GLY A 104 25.85 1.43 3.69
CA GLY A 104 26.03 0.31 4.62
C GLY A 104 24.71 -0.32 5.10
N THR A 105 23.59 -0.02 4.44
CA THR A 105 22.26 -0.57 4.70
C THR A 105 21.76 -1.40 3.51
N THR A 106 20.77 -2.26 3.78
CA THR A 106 20.02 -3.02 2.77
C THR A 106 19.58 -2.08 1.64
N SER A 107 19.93 -2.42 0.41
CA SER A 107 19.99 -1.48 -0.70
C SER A 107 18.61 -1.12 -1.27
N CYS A 108 18.17 0.12 -1.02
CA CYS A 108 17.09 0.78 -1.76
C CYS A 108 17.47 2.22 -2.15
N GLY A 109 18.59 2.35 -2.86
CA GLY A 109 19.01 3.55 -3.58
C GLY A 109 18.74 3.45 -5.09
N SER A 110 18.92 4.55 -5.83
CA SER A 110 18.78 4.67 -7.30
C SER A 110 19.88 3.93 -8.10
N GLU A 111 20.48 2.90 -7.51
CA GLU A 111 21.63 2.21 -8.07
C GLU A 111 21.17 0.89 -8.70
N SER A 112 21.76 0.61 -9.86
CA SER A 112 21.43 -0.50 -10.76
C SER A 112 21.88 -1.87 -10.25
N SER A 113 22.49 -1.95 -9.06
CA SER A 113 23.07 -3.17 -8.53
C SER A 113 23.19 -3.15 -7.01
N SER A 114 22.88 -4.27 -6.37
CA SER A 114 23.38 -4.62 -5.04
C SER A 114 24.82 -5.06 -5.22
N ASP A 115 25.76 -4.17 -4.89
CA ASP A 115 27.16 -4.33 -5.26
C ASP A 115 27.97 -5.20 -4.29
N TYR A 116 27.45 -5.52 -3.10
CA TYR A 116 28.24 -6.19 -2.06
C TYR A 116 27.43 -7.16 -1.18
N VAL A 117 28.13 -8.10 -0.56
CA VAL A 117 27.61 -8.97 0.51
C VAL A 117 28.34 -8.64 1.81
N LYS A 118 27.60 -8.25 2.85
CA LYS A 118 28.08 -8.14 4.22
C LYS A 118 28.06 -9.52 4.88
N LEU A 119 29.24 -10.01 5.24
CA LEU A 119 29.48 -11.26 5.95
C LEU A 119 29.73 -11.00 7.43
N GLY A 120 29.09 -11.76 8.31
CA GLY A 120 29.35 -11.73 9.76
C GLY A 120 29.80 -13.09 10.26
N SER A 121 30.74 -13.11 11.21
CA SER A 121 31.15 -14.31 11.94
C SER A 121 31.16 -13.99 13.44
N GLU A 122 30.39 -14.74 14.20
CA GLU A 122 30.28 -14.63 15.65
C GLU A 122 30.79 -15.91 16.31
N VAL A 123 31.69 -15.77 17.28
CA VAL A 123 32.32 -16.89 17.98
C VAL A 123 32.08 -16.81 19.49
N THR A 124 31.54 -17.89 20.06
CA THR A 124 31.29 -18.06 21.49
C THR A 124 32.02 -19.30 22.03
N TRP A 125 32.25 -19.37 23.35
CA TRP A 125 32.83 -20.55 24.00
C TRP A 125 32.30 -20.75 25.43
N PRO A 126 32.24 -21.97 25.97
CA PRO A 126 31.58 -22.26 27.24
C PRO A 126 32.11 -21.49 28.46
N SER A 127 33.39 -21.12 28.49
CA SER A 127 34.03 -20.43 29.62
C SER A 127 34.10 -18.91 29.46
N MET A 128 33.34 -18.30 28.53
CA MET A 128 33.36 -16.85 28.30
C MET A 128 32.69 -16.03 29.41
N GLY A 129 31.79 -16.64 30.20
CA GLY A 129 31.07 -15.94 31.27
C GLY A 129 30.25 -14.77 30.74
N SER A 130 30.50 -13.57 31.29
CA SER A 130 29.88 -12.29 30.91
C SER A 130 30.64 -11.52 29.82
N ALA A 131 31.68 -12.09 29.22
CA ALA A 131 32.38 -11.44 28.12
C ALA A 131 31.52 -11.43 26.85
N ASP A 132 31.65 -10.40 26.02
CA ASP A 132 30.95 -10.34 24.74
C ASP A 132 31.51 -11.37 23.74
N PRO A 133 30.64 -11.97 22.89
CA PRO A 133 31.08 -12.78 21.76
C PRO A 133 32.05 -12.02 20.83
N ILE A 134 32.99 -12.75 20.24
CA ILE A 134 33.84 -12.16 19.19
C ILE A 134 33.03 -12.07 17.91
N ARG A 135 32.83 -10.85 17.40
CA ARG A 135 32.15 -10.58 16.13
C ARG A 135 33.13 -9.95 15.14
N ILE A 136 33.22 -10.51 13.95
CA ILE A 136 33.94 -9.92 12.81
C ILE A 136 32.95 -9.75 11.66
N GLU A 137 32.93 -8.56 11.08
CA GLU A 137 32.16 -8.25 9.89
C GLU A 137 33.09 -7.91 8.72
N SER A 138 32.67 -8.26 7.50
CA SER A 138 33.37 -7.94 6.27
C SER A 138 32.37 -7.60 5.18
N ILE A 139 32.79 -6.81 4.19
CA ILE A 139 32.05 -6.59 2.96
C ILE A 139 32.83 -7.26 1.82
N VAL A 140 32.13 -7.95 0.92
CA VAL A 140 32.70 -8.64 -0.23
C VAL A 140 31.97 -8.20 -1.49
N SER A 141 32.70 -7.70 -2.49
CA SER A 141 32.15 -7.49 -3.83
C SER A 141 31.96 -8.87 -4.49
N PRO A 142 30.82 -9.16 -5.12
CA PRO A 142 30.69 -10.31 -6.01
C PRO A 142 31.81 -10.26 -7.04
N VAL A 143 32.72 -11.24 -7.02
CA VAL A 143 33.72 -11.39 -8.08
C VAL A 143 32.97 -11.58 -9.39
N THR A 144 33.34 -10.86 -10.45
CA THR A 144 32.78 -11.03 -11.79
C THR A 144 32.87 -12.51 -12.19
N GLY A 145 31.71 -13.16 -12.35
CA GLY A 145 31.59 -14.63 -12.59
C GLY A 145 31.09 -15.46 -11.39
N SER A 146 30.84 -14.87 -10.22
CA SER A 146 30.17 -15.52 -9.06
C SER A 146 28.63 -15.44 -9.12
N LEU A 147 28.08 -14.67 -10.04
CA LEU A 147 26.67 -14.68 -10.38
C LEU A 147 26.54 -15.63 -11.57
N ASP A 148 25.73 -16.68 -11.43
CA ASP A 148 25.42 -17.57 -12.53
C ASP A 148 25.03 -16.71 -13.76
N PRO A 149 25.67 -16.90 -14.94
CA PRO A 149 25.40 -16.12 -16.14
C PRO A 149 23.99 -16.34 -16.71
N SER A 150 23.14 -17.10 -16.04
CA SER A 150 21.71 -17.25 -16.31
C SER A 150 20.80 -16.54 -15.30
N HIS A 151 21.34 -15.82 -14.31
CA HIS A 151 20.58 -15.18 -13.24
C HIS A 151 20.70 -13.64 -13.24
N GLY A 152 19.67 -12.96 -12.72
CA GLY A 152 19.63 -11.51 -12.54
C GLY A 152 18.98 -11.11 -11.22
N ASN A 153 18.69 -9.83 -11.06
CA ASN A 153 18.05 -9.28 -9.86
C ASN A 153 16.71 -8.63 -10.21
N LEU A 154 15.83 -8.47 -9.23
CA LEU A 154 14.59 -7.72 -9.32
C LEU A 154 14.55 -6.67 -8.21
N LYS A 155 14.33 -5.42 -8.59
CA LYS A 155 14.04 -4.31 -7.66
C LYS A 155 12.57 -3.96 -7.77
N VAL A 156 11.81 -4.17 -6.70
CA VAL A 156 10.41 -3.74 -6.59
C VAL A 156 10.34 -2.47 -5.77
N THR A 157 9.65 -1.45 -6.29
CA THR A 157 9.37 -0.20 -5.57
C THR A 157 7.86 -0.03 -5.45
N VAL A 158 7.37 0.26 -4.25
CA VAL A 158 5.95 0.44 -3.95
C VAL A 158 5.73 1.83 -3.37
N THR A 159 4.96 2.65 -4.07
CA THR A 159 4.66 4.04 -3.67
C THR A 159 3.19 4.37 -3.75
N ASN A 160 2.79 5.43 -3.05
CA ASN A 160 1.44 5.97 -3.07
C ASN A 160 1.26 7.07 -4.16
N ALA A 161 0.08 7.70 -4.22
CA ALA A 161 -0.23 8.71 -5.23
C ALA A 161 0.65 9.96 -5.15
N SER A 162 1.22 10.24 -3.98
CA SER A 162 2.15 11.34 -3.73
C SER A 162 3.62 10.91 -3.89
N ASN A 163 3.89 9.74 -4.48
CA ASN A 163 5.21 9.11 -4.58
C ASN A 163 5.89 8.87 -3.22
N VAL A 164 5.09 8.73 -2.15
CA VAL A 164 5.60 8.36 -0.83
C VAL A 164 5.72 6.84 -0.76
N ALA A 165 6.85 6.37 -0.25
CA ALA A 165 7.16 4.97 -0.01
C ALA A 165 6.11 4.26 0.85
N ILE A 166 5.71 3.05 0.44
CA ILE A 166 4.85 2.17 1.26
C ILE A 166 5.70 1.03 1.81
N SER A 167 5.97 1.08 3.12
CA SER A 167 6.76 0.09 3.84
C SER A 167 5.94 -1.15 4.24
N GLY A 168 6.60 -2.30 4.34
CA GLY A 168 6.01 -3.53 4.87
C GLY A 168 5.08 -4.27 3.89
N VAL A 169 5.08 -3.89 2.62
CA VAL A 169 4.30 -4.58 1.59
C VAL A 169 4.95 -5.92 1.32
N GLY A 170 4.29 -7.01 1.69
CA GLY A 170 4.73 -8.35 1.34
C GLY A 170 4.68 -8.57 -0.17
N LEU A 171 5.67 -9.26 -0.71
CA LEU A 171 5.83 -9.51 -2.13
C LEU A 171 6.13 -11.00 -2.29
N ASN A 172 5.37 -11.67 -3.16
CA ASN A 172 5.61 -13.06 -3.52
C ASN A 172 5.78 -13.18 -5.02
N GLY A 173 6.91 -13.74 -5.46
CA GLY A 173 7.22 -13.94 -6.88
C GLY A 173 7.20 -15.42 -7.24
N THR A 174 6.60 -15.75 -8.39
CA THR A 174 6.65 -17.10 -8.98
C THR A 174 7.00 -17.03 -10.47
N GLY A 175 7.74 -18.01 -10.98
CA GLY A 175 8.24 -18.05 -12.35
C GLY A 175 9.27 -19.17 -12.52
N PRO A 176 10.40 -18.92 -13.21
CA PRO A 176 11.55 -19.82 -13.24
C PRO A 176 12.13 -20.16 -11.85
N GLY A 177 11.96 -19.25 -10.89
CA GLY A 177 12.25 -19.44 -9.47
C GLY A 177 11.10 -18.92 -8.60
N ALA A 178 11.34 -18.87 -7.29
CA ALA A 178 10.40 -18.28 -6.34
C ALA A 178 11.14 -17.40 -5.32
N PHE A 179 10.48 -16.33 -4.89
CA PHE A 179 10.99 -15.45 -3.86
C PHE A 179 9.85 -14.88 -3.02
N SER A 180 10.16 -14.50 -1.79
CA SER A 180 9.26 -13.74 -0.93
C SER A 180 10.05 -12.74 -0.09
N GLY A 181 9.40 -11.64 0.27
CA GLY A 181 9.99 -10.59 1.09
C GLY A 181 9.00 -9.45 1.32
N SER A 182 9.47 -8.35 1.90
CA SER A 182 8.64 -7.16 2.12
C SER A 182 9.41 -5.89 1.82
N THR A 183 8.72 -4.82 1.43
CA THR A 183 9.34 -3.50 1.27
C THR A 183 9.86 -2.93 2.59
N ASP A 184 10.99 -2.25 2.52
CA ASP A 184 11.58 -1.51 3.64
C ASP A 184 10.92 -0.13 3.86
N SER A 185 11.49 0.70 4.75
CA SER A 185 11.01 2.06 5.03
C SER A 185 11.05 3.01 3.83
N SER A 186 11.84 2.68 2.80
CA SER A 186 11.89 3.41 1.53
C SER A 186 10.93 2.85 0.48
N GLY A 187 10.10 1.87 0.86
CA GLY A 187 9.08 1.29 -0.01
C GLY A 187 9.69 0.38 -1.07
N CYS A 188 10.89 -0.14 -0.85
CA CYS A 188 11.59 -0.93 -1.85
C CYS A 188 11.98 -2.30 -1.30
N ALA A 189 12.02 -3.28 -2.20
CA ALA A 189 12.48 -4.64 -1.94
C ALA A 189 13.37 -5.10 -3.10
N LEU A 190 14.43 -5.81 -2.79
CA LEU A 190 15.39 -6.30 -3.76
C LEU A 190 15.52 -7.82 -3.64
N PHE A 191 15.33 -8.51 -4.76
CA PHE A 191 15.43 -9.96 -4.87
C PHE A 191 16.60 -10.28 -5.81
N GLY A 192 17.73 -10.65 -5.22
CA GLY A 192 18.94 -11.00 -5.97
C GLY A 192 18.94 -12.45 -6.46
N GLY A 193 19.74 -12.74 -7.48
CA GLY A 193 20.07 -14.11 -7.90
C GLY A 193 18.86 -14.93 -8.33
N GLN A 194 17.93 -14.33 -9.08
CA GLN A 194 16.78 -15.01 -9.65
C GLN A 194 17.12 -15.56 -11.04
N PRO A 195 16.76 -16.81 -11.38
CA PRO A 195 16.93 -17.31 -12.74
C PRO A 195 16.25 -16.39 -13.74
N SER A 196 16.90 -16.12 -14.87
CA SER A 196 16.33 -15.28 -15.92
C SER A 196 15.02 -15.84 -16.48
N GLY A 197 14.11 -14.94 -16.81
CA GLY A 197 12.79 -15.27 -17.34
C GLY A 197 11.68 -14.40 -16.75
N LYS A 198 10.43 -14.76 -17.08
CA LYS A 198 9.24 -14.00 -16.69
C LYS A 198 8.73 -14.44 -15.32
N TYR A 199 8.56 -13.49 -14.42
CA TYR A 199 7.98 -13.68 -13.09
C TYR A 199 6.62 -13.01 -13.00
N THR A 200 5.78 -13.58 -12.15
CA THR A 200 4.54 -12.99 -11.65
C THR A 200 4.76 -12.61 -10.19
N VAL A 201 4.62 -11.32 -9.87
CA VAL A 201 4.84 -10.73 -8.56
C VAL A 201 3.51 -10.29 -7.98
N THR A 202 3.14 -10.86 -6.83
CA THR A 202 1.88 -10.55 -6.15
C THR A 202 2.16 -9.75 -4.87
N PRO A 203 1.72 -8.48 -4.79
CA PRO A 203 1.78 -7.69 -3.57
C PRO A 203 0.70 -8.13 -2.57
N SER A 204 1.04 -8.20 -1.28
CA SER A 204 0.12 -8.53 -0.18
C SER A 204 -0.51 -7.28 0.45
N LEU A 205 -0.92 -6.32 -0.39
CA LEU A 205 -1.67 -5.16 0.06
C LEU A 205 -3.13 -5.55 0.32
N SER A 206 -3.74 -4.93 1.32
CA SER A 206 -5.16 -5.07 1.62
C SER A 206 -6.02 -4.50 0.50
N SER A 207 -7.28 -4.93 0.41
CA SER A 207 -8.25 -4.43 -0.58
C SER A 207 -8.69 -2.98 -0.36
N GLU A 208 -8.23 -2.30 0.70
CA GLU A 208 -8.38 -0.85 0.88
C GLU A 208 -7.43 -0.06 -0.03
N TYR A 209 -6.39 -0.68 -0.61
CA TYR A 209 -5.53 -0.05 -1.60
C TYR A 209 -6.08 -0.26 -3.00
N VAL A 210 -5.81 0.69 -3.90
CA VAL A 210 -6.15 0.58 -5.31
C VAL A 210 -5.07 1.15 -6.21
N ASP A 211 -5.00 0.66 -7.43
CA ASP A 211 -4.18 1.20 -8.51
C ASP A 211 -4.80 2.47 -9.12
N PHE A 212 -4.18 3.02 -10.16
CA PHE A 212 -4.68 4.21 -10.87
C PHE A 212 -6.11 4.07 -11.42
N ASN A 213 -6.52 2.86 -11.77
CA ASN A 213 -7.86 2.57 -12.27
C ASN A 213 -8.85 2.34 -11.12
N GLY A 214 -8.42 2.44 -9.87
CA GLY A 214 -9.22 2.14 -8.70
C GLY A 214 -9.51 0.63 -8.56
N GLU A 215 -8.67 -0.23 -9.14
CA GLU A 215 -8.77 -1.68 -9.01
C GLU A 215 -7.92 -2.16 -7.83
N PRO A 216 -8.32 -3.24 -7.14
CA PRO A 216 -7.55 -3.76 -6.01
C PRO A 216 -6.16 -4.26 -6.44
N PRO A 217 -5.19 -4.38 -5.52
CA PRO A 217 -3.85 -4.84 -5.85
C PRO A 217 -3.89 -6.23 -6.48
N SER A 218 -3.23 -6.36 -7.63
CA SER A 218 -3.20 -7.57 -8.43
C SER A 218 -1.78 -8.01 -8.74
N ALA A 219 -1.65 -9.24 -9.27
CA ALA A 219 -0.36 -9.76 -9.67
C ALA A 219 0.16 -9.04 -10.92
N GLU A 220 1.42 -8.63 -10.88
CA GLU A 220 2.12 -7.94 -11.97
C GLU A 220 3.19 -8.83 -12.57
N THR A 221 3.46 -8.68 -13.87
CA THR A 221 4.50 -9.48 -14.54
C THR A 221 5.75 -8.68 -14.87
N VAL A 222 6.92 -9.27 -14.64
CA VAL A 222 8.22 -8.66 -14.91
C VAL A 222 9.20 -9.69 -15.49
N SER A 223 10.07 -9.27 -16.40
CA SER A 223 11.09 -10.14 -16.99
C SER A 223 12.46 -9.80 -16.41
N ILE A 224 13.11 -10.81 -15.81
CA ILE A 224 14.49 -10.69 -15.33
C ILE A 224 15.43 -11.16 -16.43
N THR A 225 16.34 -10.28 -16.85
CA THR A 225 17.41 -10.63 -17.80
C THR A 225 18.69 -10.92 -17.04
N SER A 226 19.45 -11.91 -17.51
CA SER A 226 20.70 -12.31 -16.87
C SER A 226 21.68 -11.13 -16.73
N GLY A 227 22.36 -11.04 -15.58
CA GLY A 227 23.34 -10.00 -15.26
C GLY A 227 22.74 -8.61 -15.06
N THR A 228 21.41 -8.44 -15.06
CA THR A 228 20.73 -7.15 -14.92
C THR A 228 19.86 -7.09 -13.68
N THR A 229 19.52 -5.87 -13.25
CA THR A 229 18.47 -5.62 -12.24
C THR A 229 17.22 -5.12 -12.94
N ALA A 230 16.18 -5.95 -13.01
CA ALA A 230 14.89 -5.56 -13.56
C ALA A 230 14.15 -4.64 -12.56
N PRO A 231 13.64 -3.47 -12.96
CA PRO A 231 12.78 -2.65 -12.12
C PRO A 231 11.32 -3.08 -12.26
N LEU A 232 10.60 -3.13 -11.14
CA LEU A 232 9.14 -3.20 -11.08
C LEU A 232 8.65 -2.07 -10.17
N VAL A 233 7.83 -1.18 -10.71
CA VAL A 233 7.21 -0.09 -9.93
C VAL A 233 5.74 -0.42 -9.77
N LEU A 234 5.32 -0.50 -8.51
CA LEU A 234 3.93 -0.71 -8.12
C LEU A 234 3.43 0.57 -7.48
N GLN A 235 2.32 1.10 -7.97
CA GLN A 235 1.75 2.32 -7.42
C GLN A 235 0.34 2.05 -6.91
N TYR A 236 0.17 2.14 -5.60
CA TYR A 236 -1.07 1.84 -4.90
C TYR A 236 -1.32 2.86 -3.83
N ASP A 237 -2.56 3.25 -3.60
CA ASP A 237 -2.89 4.15 -2.50
C ASP A 237 -4.25 3.78 -1.92
N LYS A 238 -4.56 4.24 -0.70
CA LYS A 238 -5.82 3.93 -0.05
C LYS A 238 -6.97 4.54 -0.83
N ALA A 239 -7.94 3.71 -1.19
CA ALA A 239 -9.11 4.09 -1.95
C ALA A 239 -9.84 5.26 -1.29
N GLY A 240 -10.03 6.33 -2.06
CA GLY A 240 -10.87 7.44 -1.70
C GLY A 240 -12.32 7.22 -2.13
N THR A 241 -13.22 7.93 -1.47
CA THR A 241 -14.63 8.02 -1.84
C THR A 241 -15.00 9.47 -2.13
N VAL A 242 -15.81 9.69 -3.16
CA VAL A 242 -16.47 10.98 -3.39
C VAL A 242 -17.97 10.77 -3.41
N GLN A 243 -18.68 11.45 -2.51
CA GLN A 243 -20.15 11.45 -2.47
C GLN A 243 -20.68 12.54 -3.39
N ILE A 244 -21.35 12.13 -4.46
CA ILE A 244 -21.85 13.04 -5.49
C ILE A 244 -23.33 13.32 -5.26
N GLY A 245 -23.65 14.57 -4.94
CA GLY A 245 -25.01 15.09 -4.95
C GLY A 245 -25.38 15.69 -6.31
N PHE A 246 -26.66 15.67 -6.65
CA PHE A 246 -27.16 16.29 -7.86
C PHE A 246 -28.02 17.51 -7.55
N THR A 247 -27.92 18.52 -8.39
CA THR A 247 -28.79 19.69 -8.37
C THR A 247 -29.35 19.95 -9.76
N VAL A 248 -30.47 20.67 -9.81
CA VAL A 248 -31.11 21.10 -11.05
C VAL A 248 -31.64 22.52 -10.87
N ARG A 249 -31.70 23.30 -11.95
CA ARG A 249 -32.44 24.56 -11.95
C ARG A 249 -33.89 24.26 -12.28
N ASN A 250 -34.83 24.65 -11.43
CA ASN A 250 -36.25 24.52 -11.73
C ASN A 250 -36.73 25.62 -12.69
N SER A 251 -37.96 25.52 -13.19
CA SER A 251 -38.52 26.45 -14.18
C SER A 251 -38.68 27.89 -13.65
N ALA A 252 -38.69 28.09 -12.34
CA ALA A 252 -38.67 29.39 -11.69
C ALA A 252 -37.25 29.99 -11.56
N GLY A 253 -36.21 29.24 -11.95
CA GLY A 253 -34.82 29.67 -11.91
C GLY A 253 -34.08 29.33 -10.62
N THR A 254 -34.72 28.68 -9.64
CA THR A 254 -34.10 28.28 -8.36
C THR A 254 -33.32 26.98 -8.51
N ILE A 255 -32.16 26.87 -7.85
CA ILE A 255 -31.40 25.62 -7.77
C ILE A 255 -31.97 24.77 -6.63
N GLU A 256 -32.30 23.51 -6.94
CA GLU A 256 -32.83 22.55 -5.97
C GLU A 256 -32.14 21.18 -6.12
N ASN A 257 -32.40 20.29 -5.17
CA ASN A 257 -31.86 18.94 -5.20
C ASN A 257 -32.47 18.13 -6.34
N SER A 258 -31.62 17.35 -7.01
CA SER A 258 -32.00 16.43 -8.08
C SER A 258 -31.52 15.02 -7.72
N TYR A 259 -31.87 14.04 -8.56
CA TYR A 259 -31.41 12.66 -8.46
C TYR A 259 -30.90 12.20 -9.82
N ASP A 260 -29.96 11.26 -9.84
CA ASP A 260 -29.49 10.58 -11.06
C ASP A 260 -29.29 9.09 -10.75
N ASP A 261 -29.19 8.26 -11.78
CA ASP A 261 -28.95 6.81 -11.65
C ASP A 261 -27.47 6.43 -11.77
N ALA A 262 -26.66 7.30 -12.36
CA ALA A 262 -25.24 7.10 -12.55
C ALA A 262 -24.45 8.41 -12.51
N VAL A 263 -23.16 8.29 -12.20
CA VAL A 263 -22.17 9.36 -12.34
C VAL A 263 -20.93 8.81 -13.02
N THR A 264 -20.36 9.58 -13.93
CA THR A 264 -19.09 9.27 -14.57
C THR A 264 -17.97 10.10 -13.95
N ALA A 265 -16.84 9.46 -13.66
CA ALA A 265 -15.62 10.07 -13.16
C ALA A 265 -14.52 9.97 -14.22
N LEU A 266 -13.87 11.09 -14.51
CA LEU A 266 -12.74 11.20 -15.42
C LEU A 266 -11.54 11.79 -14.69
N ALA A 267 -10.36 11.23 -14.93
CA ALA A 267 -9.08 11.76 -14.49
C ALA A 267 -8.04 11.41 -15.55
N THR A 268 -7.02 12.26 -15.74
CA THR A 268 -6.00 12.09 -16.79
C THR A 268 -5.15 10.83 -16.62
N GLY A 269 -5.03 10.33 -15.40
CA GLY A 269 -4.26 9.13 -15.07
C GLY A 269 -5.07 7.83 -15.09
N LEU A 270 -6.35 7.86 -15.47
CA LEU A 270 -7.12 6.63 -15.69
C LEU A 270 -6.68 6.00 -17.02
N GLU A 271 -6.19 4.77 -16.96
CA GLU A 271 -5.70 4.04 -18.13
C GLU A 271 -6.84 3.33 -18.86
N ASN A 272 -7.85 2.88 -18.12
CA ASN A 272 -9.04 2.20 -18.66
C ASN A 272 -10.17 3.17 -19.04
N GLY A 273 -9.88 4.48 -19.09
CA GLY A 273 -10.86 5.51 -19.41
C GLY A 273 -11.78 5.86 -18.23
N ALA A 274 -12.94 6.43 -18.54
CA ALA A 274 -13.86 6.94 -17.52
C ALA A 274 -14.45 5.82 -16.65
N LYS A 275 -14.54 6.05 -15.33
CA LYS A 275 -15.24 5.15 -14.42
C LYS A 275 -16.70 5.55 -14.28
N VAL A 276 -17.60 4.58 -14.25
CA VAL A 276 -19.03 4.81 -14.02
C VAL A 276 -19.42 4.21 -12.67
N PHE A 277 -20.15 4.98 -11.87
CA PHE A 277 -20.72 4.55 -10.60
C PHE A 277 -22.24 4.68 -10.63
N GLY A 278 -22.94 3.82 -9.91
CA GLY A 278 -24.40 3.70 -9.97
C GLY A 278 -24.86 2.66 -11.00
N THR A 279 -26.15 2.66 -11.30
CA THR A 279 -26.78 1.68 -12.20
C THR A 279 -27.53 2.44 -13.29
N PRO A 280 -26.96 2.61 -14.49
CA PRO A 280 -27.58 3.41 -15.54
C PRO A 280 -28.95 2.85 -15.95
N GLY A 281 -29.98 3.70 -15.98
CA GLY A 281 -31.38 3.30 -16.18
C GLY A 281 -32.04 2.66 -14.96
N GLY A 282 -31.33 2.61 -13.83
CA GLY A 282 -31.82 2.09 -12.55
C GLY A 282 -32.57 3.14 -11.74
N THR A 283 -32.69 2.88 -10.44
CA THR A 283 -33.33 3.80 -9.49
C THR A 283 -32.50 5.06 -9.34
N LEU A 284 -33.15 6.22 -9.44
CA LEU A 284 -32.51 7.51 -9.19
C LEU A 284 -32.19 7.66 -7.69
N VAL A 285 -30.95 8.03 -7.36
CA VAL A 285 -30.48 8.15 -5.97
C VAL A 285 -29.68 9.44 -5.77
N ARG A 286 -29.52 9.84 -4.49
CA ARG A 286 -28.68 10.96 -4.06
C ARG A 286 -28.25 10.75 -2.60
N PRO A 287 -26.95 10.76 -2.27
CA PRO A 287 -25.81 10.84 -3.20
C PRO A 287 -25.54 9.51 -3.92
N ILE A 288 -24.77 9.54 -5.01
CA ILE A 288 -24.04 8.37 -5.50
C ILE A 288 -22.65 8.36 -4.87
N ASN A 289 -22.28 7.25 -4.24
CA ASN A 289 -20.93 7.06 -3.71
C ASN A 289 -20.01 6.57 -4.84
N ALA A 290 -19.13 7.44 -5.31
CA ALA A 290 -18.07 7.06 -6.26
C ALA A 290 -16.89 6.46 -5.47
N THR A 291 -16.82 5.13 -5.46
CA THR A 291 -15.81 4.35 -4.74
C THR A 291 -15.67 2.96 -5.37
N PRO A 292 -14.46 2.37 -5.42
CA PRO A 292 -13.18 2.96 -5.03
C PRO A 292 -12.59 3.90 -6.11
N LEU A 293 -11.90 4.96 -5.64
CA LEU A 293 -11.16 5.90 -6.48
C LEU A 293 -9.69 5.97 -6.05
N TYR A 294 -8.78 6.00 -7.01
CA TYR A 294 -7.38 6.30 -6.75
C TYR A 294 -7.23 7.77 -6.32
N PRO A 295 -6.57 8.09 -5.20
CA PRO A 295 -6.43 9.46 -4.70
C PRO A 295 -5.34 10.25 -5.46
N PHE A 296 -5.57 10.54 -6.74
CA PHE A 296 -4.67 11.38 -7.54
C PHE A 296 -4.37 12.71 -6.81
N THR A 297 -3.16 13.25 -7.04
CA THR A 297 -2.76 14.58 -6.54
C THR A 297 -3.53 15.74 -7.18
N TYR A 298 -4.37 15.44 -8.17
CA TYR A 298 -5.28 16.35 -8.84
C TYR A 298 -6.73 15.83 -8.79
N SER A 299 -7.67 16.67 -9.22
CA SER A 299 -9.10 16.36 -9.15
C SER A 299 -9.58 15.42 -10.24
N TYR A 300 -10.56 14.59 -9.91
CA TYR A 300 -11.44 13.97 -10.90
C TYR A 300 -12.46 15.01 -11.38
N ASN A 301 -12.86 14.90 -12.64
CA ASN A 301 -14.05 15.55 -13.20
C ASN A 301 -15.24 14.58 -13.14
N PHE A 302 -16.27 14.94 -12.38
CA PHE A 302 -17.50 14.17 -12.24
C PHE A 302 -18.64 14.83 -13.01
N TYR A 303 -19.44 14.02 -13.70
CA TYR A 303 -20.67 14.48 -14.35
C TYR A 303 -21.74 13.38 -14.33
N GLY A 304 -23.02 13.78 -14.42
CA GLY A 304 -24.15 12.87 -14.35
C GLY A 304 -24.26 11.96 -15.56
N GLY A 305 -24.82 10.77 -15.36
CA GLY A 305 -24.93 9.72 -16.37
C GLY A 305 -23.70 8.83 -16.47
N SER A 306 -23.72 7.94 -17.46
CA SER A 306 -22.77 6.82 -17.60
C SER A 306 -22.01 6.78 -18.93
N CYS A 307 -22.20 7.78 -19.77
CA CYS A 307 -21.71 7.75 -21.15
C CYS A 307 -20.78 8.92 -21.42
N THR A 308 -19.60 8.61 -21.98
CA THR A 308 -18.60 9.60 -22.37
C THR A 308 -19.03 10.47 -23.54
N ALA A 309 -19.90 9.95 -24.42
CA ALA A 309 -20.56 10.72 -25.48
C ALA A 309 -21.43 11.87 -24.95
N ASN A 310 -21.84 11.76 -23.68
CA ASN A 310 -22.69 12.71 -22.97
C ASN A 310 -21.89 13.58 -21.99
N LYS A 311 -20.56 13.69 -22.19
CA LYS A 311 -19.72 14.56 -21.37
C LYS A 311 -20.21 16.02 -21.51
N PRO A 312 -20.54 16.70 -20.40
CA PRO A 312 -21.06 18.05 -20.46
C PRO A 312 -19.97 19.11 -20.66
N GLU A 313 -20.35 20.25 -21.22
CA GLU A 313 -19.50 21.44 -21.27
C GLU A 313 -19.56 22.27 -19.98
N ALA A 314 -20.62 22.11 -19.17
CA ALA A 314 -20.83 22.81 -17.92
C ALA A 314 -21.60 21.95 -16.89
N GLY A 315 -21.52 22.30 -15.60
CA GLY A 315 -22.25 21.60 -14.54
C GLY A 315 -21.56 20.35 -13.98
N SER A 316 -20.36 20.02 -14.48
CA SER A 316 -19.49 19.01 -13.86
C SER A 316 -18.84 19.52 -12.57
N ALA A 317 -18.38 18.61 -11.73
CA ALA A 317 -17.69 18.91 -10.49
C ALA A 317 -16.23 18.44 -10.56
N ASN A 318 -15.30 19.30 -10.14
CA ASN A 318 -13.90 18.91 -9.99
C ASN A 318 -13.58 18.73 -8.50
N VAL A 319 -13.21 17.52 -8.10
CA VAL A 319 -12.86 17.22 -6.70
C VAL A 319 -11.81 16.12 -6.63
N ALA A 320 -10.85 16.29 -5.73
CA ALA A 320 -9.86 15.26 -5.43
C ALA A 320 -10.48 14.17 -4.56
N ALA A 321 -10.21 12.91 -4.88
CA ALA A 321 -10.55 11.80 -3.98
C ALA A 321 -9.50 11.76 -2.86
N PRO A 322 -9.88 11.90 -1.58
CA PRO A 322 -8.93 11.87 -0.49
C PRO A 322 -8.48 10.43 -0.21
N SER A 323 -7.17 10.22 0.00
CA SER A 323 -6.62 8.90 0.36
C SER A 323 -7.29 8.34 1.62
N GLY A 324 -7.99 7.20 1.49
CA GLY A 324 -8.69 6.52 2.58
C GLY A 324 -9.84 7.32 3.21
N GLY A 325 -10.27 8.42 2.59
CA GLY A 325 -11.27 9.32 3.13
C GLY A 325 -12.50 9.49 2.23
N THR A 326 -13.36 10.42 2.63
CA THR A 326 -14.55 10.79 1.87
C THR A 326 -14.58 12.30 1.61
N ALA A 327 -14.73 12.69 0.35
CA ALA A 327 -15.06 14.05 -0.05
C ALA A 327 -16.50 14.14 -0.54
N VAL A 328 -17.03 15.36 -0.63
CA VAL A 328 -18.37 15.64 -1.17
C VAL A 328 -18.25 16.58 -2.35
N ALA A 329 -19.08 16.38 -3.37
CA ALA A 329 -19.20 17.30 -4.49
C ALA A 329 -20.63 17.32 -5.04
N SER A 330 -20.96 18.34 -5.82
CA SER A 330 -22.27 18.44 -6.47
C SER A 330 -22.15 18.69 -7.96
N VAL A 331 -22.86 17.89 -8.74
CA VAL A 331 -23.04 18.03 -10.18
C VAL A 331 -24.38 18.73 -10.44
N GLN A 332 -24.38 19.72 -11.32
CA GLN A 332 -25.60 20.36 -11.79
C GLN A 332 -26.06 19.69 -13.10
N LEU A 333 -27.25 19.11 -13.07
CA LEU A 333 -27.89 18.49 -14.22
C LEU A 333 -28.65 19.55 -15.04
N PRO A 334 -28.62 19.46 -16.39
CA PRO A 334 -29.63 20.10 -17.24
C PRO A 334 -31.05 19.68 -16.86
N ALA A 335 -32.03 20.54 -17.13
CA ALA A 335 -33.43 20.26 -16.82
C ALA A 335 -34.26 20.02 -18.08
N LEU A 336 -35.18 19.05 -18.04
CA LEU A 336 -36.27 18.92 -19.01
C LEU A 336 -37.57 19.39 -18.35
N TYR A 337 -38.00 20.61 -18.68
CA TYR A 337 -39.28 21.17 -18.27
C TYR A 337 -40.38 20.62 -19.17
N LEU A 338 -40.76 19.37 -18.91
CA LEU A 338 -41.86 18.71 -19.60
C LEU A 338 -43.21 19.18 -19.03
N THR A 339 -44.18 19.42 -19.91
CA THR A 339 -45.59 19.50 -19.54
C THR A 339 -46.42 18.57 -20.42
N VAL A 340 -47.14 17.65 -19.80
CA VAL A 340 -48.07 16.75 -20.48
C VAL A 340 -49.49 17.32 -20.41
N LYS A 341 -50.22 17.27 -21.51
CA LYS A 341 -51.60 17.76 -21.64
C LYS A 341 -52.50 16.72 -22.29
N ASN A 342 -53.80 16.78 -22.02
CA ASN A 342 -54.84 16.00 -22.70
C ASN A 342 -55.82 16.96 -23.41
N SER A 343 -55.71 17.10 -24.72
CA SER A 343 -56.58 18.00 -25.50
C SER A 343 -58.04 17.55 -25.54
N SER A 344 -58.30 16.26 -25.27
CA SER A 344 -59.63 15.65 -25.25
C SER A 344 -60.23 15.55 -23.84
N GLY A 345 -59.49 15.98 -22.81
CA GLY A 345 -59.87 15.85 -21.41
C GLY A 345 -60.65 17.05 -20.86
N THR A 346 -60.76 17.09 -19.53
CA THR A 346 -61.31 18.21 -18.76
C THR A 346 -60.48 19.49 -18.95
N ALA A 347 -61.03 20.65 -18.53
CA ALA A 347 -60.31 21.92 -18.59
C ALA A 347 -58.96 21.87 -17.84
N ALA A 348 -58.89 21.14 -16.73
CA ALA A 348 -57.65 20.94 -15.97
C ALA A 348 -56.64 20.10 -16.75
N GLU A 349 -57.07 18.97 -17.31
CA GLU A 349 -56.17 18.07 -18.06
C GLU A 349 -55.67 18.71 -19.37
N LYS A 350 -56.42 19.64 -19.95
CA LYS A 350 -55.96 20.46 -21.09
C LYS A 350 -54.79 21.39 -20.74
N LEU A 351 -54.64 21.75 -19.46
CA LEU A 351 -53.52 22.55 -18.96
C LEU A 351 -52.36 21.67 -18.49
N ALA A 352 -52.67 20.61 -17.75
CA ALA A 352 -51.71 19.71 -17.14
C ALA A 352 -52.37 18.35 -16.85
N LEU A 353 -51.84 17.27 -17.43
CA LEU A 353 -52.29 15.90 -17.22
C LEU A 353 -51.38 15.21 -16.20
N SER A 354 -51.91 14.97 -15.00
CA SER A 354 -51.25 14.20 -13.94
C SER A 354 -51.34 12.69 -14.21
N GLY A 355 -50.37 11.92 -13.72
CA GLY A 355 -50.41 10.45 -13.79
C GLY A 355 -50.04 9.85 -15.15
N ALA A 356 -49.70 10.67 -16.15
CA ALA A 356 -49.16 10.19 -17.41
C ALA A 356 -47.78 9.54 -17.20
N ARG A 357 -47.55 8.41 -17.86
CA ARG A 357 -46.25 7.72 -17.92
C ARG A 357 -45.36 8.43 -18.94
N VAL A 358 -44.13 8.73 -18.56
CA VAL A 358 -43.11 9.33 -19.43
C VAL A 358 -41.89 8.42 -19.45
N THR A 359 -41.48 7.97 -20.63
CA THR A 359 -40.23 7.24 -20.84
C THR A 359 -39.24 8.14 -21.57
N VAL A 360 -38.08 8.37 -20.95
CA VAL A 360 -36.95 9.13 -21.49
C VAL A 360 -35.89 8.12 -21.89
N THR A 361 -35.60 8.02 -23.19
CA THR A 361 -34.57 7.10 -23.73
C THR A 361 -33.40 7.92 -24.23
N ASP A 362 -32.21 7.66 -23.72
CA ASP A 362 -30.99 8.29 -24.20
C ASP A 362 -30.63 7.74 -25.59
N VAL A 363 -30.39 8.62 -26.55
CA VAL A 363 -30.11 8.25 -27.95
C VAL A 363 -28.67 7.77 -28.11
N ASN A 364 -27.74 8.34 -27.33
CA ASN A 364 -26.30 8.12 -27.48
C ASN A 364 -25.70 7.28 -26.35
N CYS A 365 -26.52 6.85 -25.40
CA CYS A 365 -26.08 6.09 -24.24
C CYS A 365 -26.74 4.71 -24.16
N SER A 366 -25.90 3.68 -24.14
CA SER A 366 -26.34 2.29 -23.96
C SER A 366 -25.39 1.53 -23.04
N VAL A 367 -25.93 0.56 -22.29
CA VAL A 367 -25.17 -0.37 -21.47
C VAL A 367 -25.40 -1.76 -22.03
N SER A 368 -24.31 -2.43 -22.42
CA SER A 368 -24.34 -3.76 -23.05
C SER A 368 -25.31 -3.83 -24.24
N GLY A 369 -25.33 -2.80 -25.08
CA GLY A 369 -26.19 -2.70 -26.26
C GLY A 369 -27.65 -2.30 -25.98
N THR A 370 -28.04 -2.09 -24.73
CA THR A 370 -29.40 -1.65 -24.35
C THR A 370 -29.41 -0.15 -24.08
N PRO A 371 -30.25 0.65 -24.77
CA PRO A 371 -30.36 2.08 -24.51
C PRO A 371 -30.75 2.37 -23.06
N VAL A 372 -30.12 3.39 -22.46
CA VAL A 372 -30.46 3.83 -21.11
C VAL A 372 -31.84 4.48 -21.13
N LYS A 373 -32.75 3.98 -20.29
CA LYS A 373 -34.14 4.44 -20.20
C LYS A 373 -34.50 4.81 -18.78
N ARG A 374 -35.26 5.89 -18.63
CA ARG A 374 -35.81 6.35 -17.36
C ARG A 374 -37.31 6.52 -17.50
N SER A 375 -38.06 6.01 -16.53
CA SER A 375 -39.52 6.08 -16.51
C SER A 375 -40.00 6.95 -15.35
N TYR A 376 -40.94 7.83 -15.64
CA TYR A 376 -41.52 8.76 -14.67
C TYR A 376 -43.04 8.71 -14.75
N THR A 377 -43.68 9.13 -13.67
CA THR A 377 -45.10 9.47 -13.64
C THR A 377 -45.22 10.96 -13.39
N THR A 378 -45.98 11.66 -14.23
CA THR A 378 -46.18 13.10 -14.09
C THR A 378 -46.91 13.45 -12.80
N ASN A 379 -46.51 14.58 -12.20
CA ASN A 379 -47.14 15.14 -11.01
C ASN A 379 -48.43 15.92 -11.35
N SER A 380 -49.04 16.57 -10.36
CA SER A 380 -50.27 17.37 -10.54
C SER A 380 -50.14 18.54 -11.53
N ALA A 381 -48.92 19.03 -11.77
CA ALA A 381 -48.61 20.04 -12.77
C ALA A 381 -48.32 19.44 -14.17
N GLY A 382 -48.60 18.14 -14.37
CA GLY A 382 -48.30 17.43 -15.61
C GLY A 382 -46.82 17.38 -15.94
N SER A 383 -45.96 17.57 -14.92
CA SER A 383 -44.51 17.74 -15.07
C SER A 383 -43.76 16.55 -14.52
N LEU A 384 -42.48 16.41 -14.88
CA LEU A 384 -41.60 15.41 -14.29
C LEU A 384 -41.38 15.72 -12.79
N PRO A 385 -41.45 14.73 -11.90
CA PRO A 385 -41.15 14.93 -10.47
C PRO A 385 -39.67 15.22 -10.21
N ASN A 386 -38.79 14.75 -11.11
CA ASN A 386 -37.38 15.09 -11.14
C ASN A 386 -37.03 15.53 -12.57
N PRO A 387 -36.92 16.83 -12.86
CA PRO A 387 -36.64 17.32 -14.21
C PRO A 387 -35.16 17.21 -14.59
N GLY A 388 -34.26 16.93 -13.64
CA GLY A 388 -32.84 16.78 -13.90
C GLY A 388 -32.55 15.54 -14.71
N LEU A 389 -31.85 15.71 -15.83
CA LEU A 389 -31.35 14.63 -16.68
C LEU A 389 -29.85 14.79 -16.88
N SER A 390 -29.16 13.68 -17.15
CA SER A 390 -27.80 13.75 -17.67
C SER A 390 -27.78 14.63 -18.94
N TRP A 391 -26.62 15.20 -19.25
CA TRP A 391 -26.44 15.88 -20.51
C TRP A 391 -26.64 14.87 -21.65
N GLY A 392 -27.42 15.20 -22.67
CA GLY A 392 -27.60 14.30 -23.80
C GLY A 392 -28.77 14.63 -24.71
N THR A 393 -29.01 13.72 -25.65
CA THR A 393 -30.12 13.78 -26.60
C THR A 393 -31.05 12.62 -26.33
N TYR A 394 -32.35 12.92 -26.23
CA TYR A 394 -33.35 11.97 -25.73
C TYR A 394 -34.52 11.77 -26.69
N ASN A 395 -35.00 10.54 -26.78
CA ASN A 395 -36.32 10.21 -27.28
C ASN A 395 -37.30 10.15 -26.10
N ILE A 396 -38.34 10.98 -26.16
CA ILE A 396 -39.35 11.12 -25.11
C ILE A 396 -40.65 10.49 -25.60
N CYS A 397 -41.11 9.46 -24.91
CA CYS A 397 -42.46 8.90 -25.10
C CYS A 397 -43.32 9.30 -23.91
N THR A 398 -44.54 9.78 -24.16
CA THR A 398 -45.54 10.01 -23.11
C THR A 398 -46.81 9.23 -23.41
N SER A 399 -47.39 8.54 -22.41
CA SER A 399 -48.63 7.78 -22.56
C SER A 399 -49.56 7.88 -21.36
N ALA A 400 -50.87 7.90 -21.61
CA ALA A 400 -51.92 7.87 -20.59
C ALA A 400 -53.22 7.30 -21.15
N SER A 401 -54.20 7.00 -20.28
CA SER A 401 -55.56 6.64 -20.71
C SER A 401 -56.32 7.89 -21.14
N ILE A 402 -56.73 7.95 -22.40
CA ILE A 402 -57.49 9.04 -23.00
C ILE A 402 -58.81 8.47 -23.51
N SER A 403 -59.92 8.91 -22.89
CA SER A 403 -61.27 8.41 -23.19
C SER A 403 -61.37 6.87 -23.20
N GLY A 404 -60.74 6.23 -22.21
CA GLY A 404 -60.77 4.78 -22.03
C GLY A 404 -59.77 3.97 -22.87
N THR A 405 -58.96 4.60 -23.72
CA THR A 405 -57.90 3.94 -24.50
C THR A 405 -56.53 4.49 -24.10
N VAL A 406 -55.54 3.61 -23.88
CA VAL A 406 -54.15 4.07 -23.67
C VAL A 406 -53.60 4.63 -24.99
N ARG A 407 -53.18 5.90 -24.95
CA ARG A 407 -52.60 6.63 -26.08
C ARG A 407 -51.19 7.07 -25.75
N ARG A 408 -50.35 7.21 -26.78
CA ARG A 408 -48.99 7.74 -26.69
C ARG A 408 -48.68 8.80 -27.73
N VAL A 409 -47.69 9.63 -27.41
CA VAL A 409 -47.03 10.58 -28.32
C VAL A 409 -45.53 10.51 -28.09
N ASN A 410 -44.76 10.64 -29.17
CA ASN A 410 -43.31 10.62 -29.16
C ASN A 410 -42.74 11.98 -29.60
N SER A 411 -41.64 12.38 -28.98
CA SER A 411 -40.76 13.46 -29.43
C SER A 411 -39.35 12.89 -29.54
N THR A 412 -38.74 12.99 -30.71
CA THR A 412 -37.41 12.43 -30.96
C THR A 412 -36.34 13.50 -30.90
N ASN A 413 -35.11 13.09 -30.59
CA ASN A 413 -33.92 13.94 -30.61
C ASN A 413 -34.05 15.25 -29.78
N VAL A 414 -34.68 15.16 -28.61
CA VAL A 414 -34.79 16.28 -27.67
C VAL A 414 -33.42 16.50 -27.01
N VAL A 415 -32.78 17.61 -27.35
CA VAL A 415 -31.44 17.97 -26.82
C VAL A 415 -31.59 18.62 -25.44
N VAL A 416 -31.01 18.02 -24.41
CA VAL A 416 -31.08 18.47 -23.02
C VAL A 416 -29.67 18.79 -22.53
N HIS A 417 -29.15 19.92 -23.01
CA HIS A 417 -27.78 20.40 -22.74
C HIS A 417 -27.76 21.68 -21.90
N ALA A 418 -28.85 22.44 -21.84
CA ALA A 418 -28.87 23.72 -21.15
C ALA A 418 -29.08 23.57 -19.63
N LEU A 419 -28.17 24.14 -18.81
CA LEU A 419 -28.34 24.23 -17.35
C LEU A 419 -29.49 25.17 -16.93
N THR A 420 -30.02 25.95 -17.87
CA THR A 420 -31.24 26.77 -17.71
C THR A 420 -32.51 26.02 -18.07
N GLY A 421 -32.38 24.77 -18.52
CA GLY A 421 -33.48 23.89 -18.88
C GLY A 421 -33.93 23.96 -20.34
N THR A 422 -34.65 22.91 -20.74
CA THR A 422 -35.24 22.71 -22.07
C THR A 422 -36.74 22.50 -21.90
N ALA A 423 -37.57 23.35 -22.51
CA ALA A 423 -39.02 23.23 -22.41
C ALA A 423 -39.57 22.27 -23.48
N LEU A 424 -40.48 21.38 -23.09
CA LEU A 424 -41.17 20.47 -24.00
C LEU A 424 -42.63 20.29 -23.59
N THR A 425 -43.57 20.48 -24.51
CA THR A 425 -44.99 20.18 -24.28
C THR A 425 -45.40 18.96 -25.09
N MET A 426 -45.97 17.96 -24.41
CA MET A 426 -46.50 16.74 -25.02
C MET A 426 -48.02 16.73 -24.88
N THR A 427 -48.75 16.70 -26.00
CA THR A 427 -50.22 16.75 -25.97
C THR A 427 -50.81 15.43 -26.47
N LEU A 428 -51.50 14.73 -25.57
CA LEU A 428 -52.27 13.52 -25.85
C LEU A 428 -53.70 13.90 -26.29
N SER A 429 -54.28 13.07 -27.17
CA SER A 429 -55.63 13.25 -27.71
C SER A 429 -56.24 11.89 -28.07
N THR A 430 -57.52 11.86 -28.42
CA THR A 430 -58.18 10.65 -28.95
C THR A 430 -57.59 10.18 -30.29
N THR A 431 -56.90 11.05 -31.03
CA THR A 431 -56.23 10.73 -32.30
C THR A 431 -54.76 10.36 -32.15
N SER A 432 -54.19 10.45 -30.95
CA SER A 432 -52.82 10.01 -30.67
C SER A 432 -52.67 8.50 -30.92
N GLU A 433 -51.43 8.05 -31.12
CA GLU A 433 -51.14 6.64 -31.40
C GLU A 433 -51.64 5.74 -30.26
N PRO A 434 -52.33 4.61 -30.52
CA PRO A 434 -52.71 3.69 -29.47
C PRO A 434 -51.48 2.95 -28.89
N GLY A 435 -51.51 2.69 -27.59
CA GLY A 435 -50.49 1.91 -26.89
C GLY A 435 -49.77 2.69 -25.78
N ALA A 436 -49.09 1.95 -24.91
CA ALA A 436 -48.29 2.51 -23.83
C ALA A 436 -46.87 2.85 -24.30
N CYS A 437 -46.23 3.75 -23.56
CA CYS A 437 -44.77 3.92 -23.65
C CYS A 437 -44.05 2.70 -23.07
N PRO A 438 -42.90 2.32 -23.67
CA PRO A 438 -42.12 1.17 -23.25
C PRO A 438 -41.58 1.32 -21.83
#